data_AF-A0A9P5VHZ1-F1
#
_entry.id   AF-A0A9P5VHZ1-F1
#
_cell.length_a   1.000
_cell.length_b   1.000
_cell.length_c   1.000
_cell.angle_alpha   90.00
_cell.angle_beta   90.00
_cell.angle_gamma   90.00
#
_symmetry.space_group_name_H-M   'P 1'
#
loop_
_entity.id
_entity.type
_entity.pdbx_description
1 polymer ?
#
loop_
_entity_poly.entity_id
_entity_poly.type
_entity_poly.pdbx_seq_one_letter_code
_entity_poly.pdbx_strand_id
1 'polypeptide(L)'
;MEVPHMNIYTFVTSNPNKTPDSFPLVTDALTKCSITYGEWKRDTRRWAAGLQSLGFKHGDVLALFSFNQVDYSITMFGPMLLGGATTTANSAYTVDELAYQLTDSGASVLVAHPEMITTALESAKKAGIPLSNVFVYGEQTVQDCRPYSSLFPDISTPESQLPQAVMLHGTEAAETTALICYSSGTTGRSKGVELSHVNLCVNALQVTAADGPIPPCENVELSVLPMYHAYVF
;
A
#
# COMPACT_ATOMS: atom_id res chain seq x y z
N MET A 1 -24.39 -13.13 -1.15
CA MET A 1 -23.49 -12.07 -1.65
C MET A 1 -22.56 -12.73 -2.65
N GLU A 2 -22.45 -12.19 -3.86
CA GLU A 2 -21.53 -12.72 -4.88
C GLU A 2 -20.09 -12.31 -4.55
N VAL A 3 -19.14 -13.22 -4.73
CA VAL A 3 -17.72 -12.93 -4.46
C VAL A 3 -17.15 -12.10 -5.61
N PRO A 4 -16.61 -10.90 -5.36
CA PRO A 4 -16.03 -10.06 -6.41
C PRO A 4 -14.69 -10.65 -6.88
N HIS A 5 -14.62 -10.96 -8.17
CA HIS A 5 -13.39 -11.36 -8.85
C HIS A 5 -12.82 -10.19 -9.63
N MET A 6 -12.17 -9.26 -8.92
CA MET A 6 -11.60 -8.05 -9.49
C MET A 6 -10.39 -7.55 -8.70
N ASN A 7 -9.70 -6.56 -9.25
CA ASN A 7 -8.65 -5.83 -8.55
C ASN A 7 -9.22 -5.13 -7.30
N ILE A 8 -8.53 -5.27 -6.16
CA ILE A 8 -8.92 -4.67 -4.87
C ILE A 8 -9.08 -3.15 -4.95
N TYR A 9 -8.24 -2.44 -5.72
CA TYR A 9 -8.40 -1.01 -5.92
C TYR A 9 -9.71 -0.69 -6.64
N THR A 10 -10.07 -1.47 -7.67
CA THR A 10 -11.36 -1.34 -8.37
C THR A 10 -12.53 -1.60 -7.43
N PHE A 11 -12.43 -2.61 -6.57
CA PHE A 11 -13.45 -2.92 -5.58
C PHE A 11 -13.67 -1.76 -4.60
N VAL A 12 -12.61 -1.26 -3.97
CA VAL A 12 -12.69 -0.14 -3.02
C VAL A 12 -13.21 1.14 -3.71
N THR A 13 -12.76 1.40 -4.93
CA THR A 13 -13.17 2.60 -5.68
C THR A 13 -14.55 2.51 -6.34
N SER A 14 -15.17 1.33 -6.36
CA SER A 14 -16.56 1.16 -6.82
C SER A 14 -17.56 1.98 -5.99
N ASN A 15 -17.17 2.34 -4.75
CA ASN A 15 -17.85 3.29 -3.88
C ASN A 15 -19.37 3.05 -3.77
N PRO A 16 -19.83 1.85 -3.37
CA PRO A 16 -21.26 1.54 -3.28
C PRO A 16 -22.00 2.45 -2.31
N ASN A 17 -21.30 2.95 -1.29
CA ASN A 17 -21.81 3.86 -0.27
C ASN A 17 -21.85 5.33 -0.74
N LYS A 18 -21.39 5.64 -1.95
CA LYS A 18 -21.36 7.00 -2.52
C LYS A 18 -20.65 8.02 -1.64
N THR A 19 -19.57 7.61 -0.99
CA THR A 19 -18.68 8.49 -0.22
C THR A 19 -18.24 9.67 -1.10
N PRO A 20 -18.49 10.93 -0.70
CA PRO A 20 -18.07 12.10 -1.46
C PRO A 20 -16.55 12.20 -1.52
N ASP A 21 -16.03 12.74 -2.63
CA ASP A 21 -14.59 12.95 -2.81
C ASP A 21 -13.99 13.90 -1.77
N SER A 22 -14.78 14.80 -1.18
CA SER A 22 -14.35 15.70 -0.12
C SER A 22 -14.32 15.05 1.27
N PHE A 23 -14.77 13.81 1.42
CA PHE A 23 -14.85 13.17 2.73
C PHE A 23 -13.44 12.79 3.24
N PRO A 24 -13.06 13.15 4.48
CA PRO A 24 -11.81 12.72 5.09
C PRO A 24 -11.73 11.19 5.21
N LEU A 25 -10.86 10.54 4.44
CA LEU A 25 -10.71 9.08 4.45
C LEU A 25 -9.78 8.63 5.58
N VAL A 26 -8.62 9.30 5.72
CA VAL A 26 -7.64 9.03 6.78
C VAL A 26 -7.24 10.35 7.40
N THR A 27 -7.28 10.43 8.73
CA THR A 27 -6.87 11.62 9.47
C THR A 27 -5.91 11.23 10.58
N ASP A 28 -4.75 11.89 10.61
CA ASP A 28 -3.85 11.84 11.75
C ASP A 28 -4.48 12.56 12.94
N ALA A 29 -4.76 11.82 14.01
CA ALA A 29 -5.42 12.34 15.19
C ALA A 29 -4.60 13.42 15.93
N LEU A 30 -3.28 13.41 15.81
CA LEU A 30 -2.35 14.33 16.47
C LEU A 30 -2.13 15.59 15.63
N THR A 31 -1.74 15.42 14.36
CA THR A 31 -1.38 16.54 13.49
C THR A 31 -2.59 17.19 12.81
N LYS A 32 -3.73 16.48 12.77
CA LYS A 32 -4.93 16.84 12.00
C LYS A 32 -4.71 16.87 10.49
N CYS A 33 -3.56 16.41 10.01
CA CYS A 33 -3.34 16.15 8.60
C CYS A 33 -4.35 15.09 8.14
N SER A 34 -4.95 15.28 6.99
CA SER A 34 -6.00 14.42 6.48
C SER A 34 -5.88 14.28 4.97
N ILE A 35 -6.28 13.11 4.48
CA ILE A 35 -6.41 12.82 3.06
C ILE A 35 -7.86 12.50 2.80
N THR A 36 -8.47 13.25 1.88
CA THR A 36 -9.84 13.00 1.46
C THR A 36 -9.94 11.81 0.51
N TYR A 37 -11.14 11.25 0.33
CA TYR A 37 -11.37 10.14 -0.58
C TYR A 37 -10.96 10.44 -2.03
N GLY A 38 -11.21 11.68 -2.49
CA GLY A 38 -10.80 12.16 -3.81
C GLY A 38 -9.27 12.26 -3.96
N GLU A 39 -8.61 12.81 -2.95
CA GLU A 39 -7.14 12.91 -2.91
C GLU A 39 -6.50 11.53 -2.89
N TRP A 40 -7.00 10.61 -2.05
CA TRP A 40 -6.52 9.23 -2.00
C TRP A 40 -6.63 8.54 -3.36
N LYS A 41 -7.78 8.63 -4.06
CA LYS A 41 -7.94 8.07 -5.41
C LYS A 41 -6.92 8.65 -6.39
N ARG A 42 -6.83 9.98 -6.45
CA ARG A 42 -5.93 10.71 -7.36
C ARG A 42 -4.48 10.35 -7.10
N ASP A 43 -4.03 10.45 -5.86
CA ASP A 43 -2.62 10.31 -5.49
C ASP A 43 -2.18 8.84 -5.52
N THR A 44 -3.08 7.88 -5.30
CA THR A 44 -2.80 6.45 -5.59
C THR A 44 -2.52 6.21 -7.07
N ARG A 45 -3.28 6.84 -7.98
CA ARG A 45 -3.05 6.73 -9.43
C ARG A 45 -1.77 7.45 -9.87
N ARG A 46 -1.45 8.60 -9.26
CA ARG A 46 -0.19 9.33 -9.49
C ARG A 46 1.01 8.52 -8.99
N TRP A 47 0.87 7.86 -7.84
CA TRP A 47 1.86 6.95 -7.31
C TRP A 47 2.10 5.77 -8.25
N ALA A 48 1.03 5.12 -8.72
CA ALA A 48 1.12 4.05 -9.71
C ALA A 48 1.78 4.50 -11.02
N ALA A 49 1.49 5.71 -11.51
CA ALA A 49 2.19 6.28 -12.68
C ALA A 49 3.71 6.42 -12.42
N GLY A 50 4.05 6.90 -11.23
CA GLY A 50 5.44 6.99 -10.75
C GLY A 50 6.14 5.62 -10.74
N LEU A 51 5.48 4.59 -10.22
CA LEU A 51 6.00 3.22 -10.23
C LEU A 51 6.20 2.69 -11.66
N GLN A 52 5.26 2.92 -12.58
CA GLN A 52 5.45 2.55 -13.98
C GLN A 52 6.68 3.22 -14.62
N SER A 53 6.97 4.47 -14.23
CA SER A 53 8.17 5.18 -14.72
C SER A 53 9.50 4.55 -14.23
N LEU A 54 9.46 3.82 -13.11
CA LEU A 54 10.59 2.99 -12.63
C LEU A 54 10.68 1.64 -13.35
N GLY A 55 9.70 1.32 -14.20
CA GLY A 55 9.58 0.01 -14.84
C GLY A 55 8.89 -1.04 -13.99
N PHE A 56 8.17 -0.66 -12.92
CA PHE A 56 7.37 -1.55 -12.08
C PHE A 56 6.19 -2.13 -12.88
N LYS A 57 5.97 -3.44 -12.78
CA LYS A 57 5.01 -4.22 -13.57
C LYS A 57 4.12 -5.11 -12.70
N HIS A 58 3.13 -5.72 -13.34
CA HIS A 58 2.33 -6.78 -12.75
C HIS A 58 3.23 -7.87 -12.14
N GLY A 59 2.93 -8.31 -10.91
CA GLY A 59 3.71 -9.29 -10.16
C GLY A 59 4.94 -8.74 -9.45
N ASP A 60 5.38 -7.50 -9.71
CA ASP A 60 6.46 -6.89 -8.92
C ASP A 60 5.98 -6.58 -7.49
N VAL A 61 6.93 -6.57 -6.54
CA VAL A 61 6.64 -6.34 -5.13
C VAL A 61 7.26 -5.03 -4.64
N LEU A 62 6.46 -4.24 -3.92
CA LEU A 62 6.91 -3.04 -3.23
C LEU A 62 6.85 -3.24 -1.72
N ALA A 63 7.91 -2.87 -1.01
CA ALA A 63 7.97 -2.96 0.45
C ALA A 63 7.68 -1.61 1.14
N LEU A 64 6.91 -1.66 2.22
CA LEU A 64 6.65 -0.52 3.12
C LEU A 64 7.31 -0.78 4.48
N PHE A 65 8.17 0.14 4.92
CA PHE A 65 8.81 0.08 6.23
C PHE A 65 8.57 1.40 6.99
N SER A 66 7.44 1.48 7.69
CA SER A 66 7.00 2.72 8.32
C SER A 66 6.13 2.51 9.55
N PHE A 67 6.00 3.56 10.36
CA PHE A 67 4.92 3.71 11.34
C PHE A 67 3.58 3.99 10.63
N ASN A 68 2.50 4.12 11.42
CA ASN A 68 1.22 4.61 10.93
C ASN A 68 1.36 6.05 10.43
N GLN A 69 0.78 6.33 9.27
CA GLN A 69 0.74 7.68 8.70
C GLN A 69 -0.36 7.78 7.65
N VAL A 70 -0.73 9.00 7.29
CA VAL A 70 -1.83 9.28 6.36
C VAL A 70 -1.59 8.69 4.95
N ASP A 71 -0.35 8.73 4.46
CA ASP A 71 0.03 8.28 3.11
C ASP A 71 0.17 6.75 2.95
N TYR A 72 0.05 5.99 4.05
CA TYR A 72 0.30 4.54 4.06
C TYR A 72 -0.61 3.81 3.06
N SER A 73 -1.90 4.19 3.00
CA SER A 73 -2.85 3.57 2.08
C SER A 73 -2.58 3.95 0.61
N ILE A 74 -2.08 5.16 0.32
CA ILE A 74 -1.72 5.57 -1.04
C ILE A 74 -0.58 4.67 -1.56
N THR A 75 0.49 4.58 -0.78
CA THR A 75 1.67 3.81 -1.16
C THR A 75 1.42 2.31 -1.23
N MET A 76 0.50 1.80 -0.40
CA MET A 76 0.06 0.40 -0.40
C MET A 76 -0.79 0.03 -1.61
N PHE A 77 -1.74 0.88 -2.02
CA PHE A 77 -2.65 0.56 -3.11
C PHE A 77 -2.08 0.85 -4.51
N GLY A 78 -1.03 1.68 -4.63
CA GLY A 78 -0.39 1.96 -5.92
C GLY A 78 0.14 0.71 -6.66
N PRO A 79 0.93 -0.16 -6.01
CA PRO A 79 1.34 -1.44 -6.57
C PRO A 79 0.16 -2.34 -6.96
N MET A 80 -0.82 -2.46 -6.06
CA MET A 80 -2.03 -3.27 -6.27
C MET A 80 -2.84 -2.80 -7.48
N LEU A 81 -2.92 -1.49 -7.72
CA LEU A 81 -3.54 -0.91 -8.91
C LEU A 81 -2.90 -1.45 -10.20
N LEU A 82 -1.57 -1.63 -10.21
CA LEU A 82 -0.82 -2.16 -11.34
C LEU A 82 -0.82 -3.70 -11.43
N GLY A 83 -1.51 -4.40 -10.52
CA GLY A 83 -1.45 -5.85 -10.39
C GLY A 83 -0.13 -6.37 -9.82
N GLY A 84 0.66 -5.50 -9.19
CA GLY A 84 1.77 -5.89 -8.32
C GLY A 84 1.31 -6.06 -6.88
N ALA A 85 2.22 -6.48 -6.01
CA ALA A 85 1.93 -6.69 -4.59
C ALA A 85 2.62 -5.65 -3.71
N THR A 86 2.04 -5.42 -2.55
CA THR A 86 2.70 -4.69 -1.46
C THR A 86 3.09 -5.68 -0.36
N THR A 87 4.28 -5.54 0.21
CA THR A 87 4.65 -6.20 1.46
C THR A 87 4.86 -5.17 2.56
N THR A 88 4.34 -5.45 3.75
CA THR A 88 4.42 -4.54 4.89
C THR A 88 5.38 -5.09 5.93
N ALA A 89 6.40 -4.30 6.28
CA ALA A 89 7.41 -4.67 7.25
C ALA A 89 7.11 -4.03 8.61
N ASN A 90 7.38 -4.78 9.68
CA ASN A 90 7.25 -4.26 11.03
C ASN A 90 8.27 -3.12 11.24
N SER A 91 7.81 -1.96 11.69
CA SER A 91 8.63 -0.77 11.96
C SER A 91 9.77 -0.99 12.95
N ALA A 92 9.72 -2.06 13.75
CA ALA A 92 10.75 -2.41 14.72
C ALA A 92 11.82 -3.37 14.18
N TYR A 93 11.74 -3.78 12.90
CA TYR A 93 12.72 -4.69 12.33
C TYR A 93 14.13 -4.10 12.30
N THR A 94 15.08 -4.96 12.63
CA THR A 94 16.51 -4.73 12.43
C THR A 94 16.85 -4.80 10.94
N VAL A 95 18.08 -4.40 10.60
CA VAL A 95 18.58 -4.44 9.22
C VAL A 95 18.52 -5.86 8.63
N ASP A 96 18.88 -6.89 9.41
CA ASP A 96 18.90 -8.27 8.90
C ASP A 96 17.50 -8.85 8.73
N GLU A 97 16.56 -8.49 9.61
CA GLU A 97 15.16 -8.91 9.51
C GLU A 97 14.47 -8.27 8.31
N LEU A 98 14.67 -6.96 8.11
CA LEU A 98 14.14 -6.26 6.95
C LEU A 98 14.79 -6.75 5.66
N ALA A 99 16.12 -6.89 5.61
CA ALA A 99 16.82 -7.42 4.43
C ALA A 99 16.35 -8.83 4.05
N TYR A 100 16.08 -9.68 5.05
CA TYR A 100 15.49 -10.99 4.84
C TYR A 100 14.11 -10.89 4.17
N GLN A 101 13.19 -10.10 4.71
CA GLN A 101 11.86 -9.92 4.11
C GLN A 101 11.94 -9.32 2.70
N LEU A 102 12.80 -8.31 2.48
CA LEU A 102 12.99 -7.71 1.15
C LEU A 102 13.45 -8.74 0.12
N THR A 103 14.37 -9.63 0.51
CA THR A 103 14.89 -10.69 -0.36
C THR A 103 13.84 -11.78 -0.60
N ASP A 104 13.20 -12.26 0.47
CA ASP A 104 12.23 -13.38 0.42
C ASP A 104 10.95 -12.99 -0.33
N SER A 105 10.49 -11.74 -0.20
CA SER A 105 9.35 -11.21 -0.95
C SER A 105 9.67 -10.81 -2.40
N GLY A 106 10.95 -10.75 -2.79
CA GLY A 106 11.35 -10.24 -4.10
C GLY A 106 11.06 -8.75 -4.30
N ALA A 107 11.08 -7.95 -3.24
CA ALA A 107 10.78 -6.52 -3.32
C ALA A 107 11.79 -5.78 -4.22
N SER A 108 11.28 -4.96 -5.15
CA SER A 108 12.08 -4.18 -6.12
C SER A 108 12.08 -2.68 -5.83
N VAL A 109 11.19 -2.23 -4.94
CA VAL A 109 11.02 -0.85 -4.48
C VAL A 109 10.77 -0.85 -2.96
N LEU A 110 11.34 0.11 -2.24
CA LEU A 110 11.14 0.28 -0.79
C LEU A 110 10.71 1.72 -0.49
N VAL A 111 9.64 1.90 0.28
CA VAL A 111 9.25 3.20 0.85
C VAL A 111 9.36 3.13 2.37
N ALA A 112 10.15 4.03 2.96
CA ALA A 112 10.46 4.02 4.39
C ALA A 112 10.10 5.32 5.11
N HIS A 113 9.77 5.24 6.40
CA HIS A 113 9.62 6.43 7.25
C HIS A 113 10.95 7.20 7.34
N PRO A 114 10.94 8.55 7.39
CA PRO A 114 12.16 9.36 7.56
C PRO A 114 13.08 8.89 8.70
N GLU A 115 12.51 8.58 9.87
CA GLU A 115 13.28 8.13 11.04
C GLU A 115 13.93 6.74 10.88
N MET A 116 13.45 5.96 9.91
CA MET A 116 13.89 4.58 9.67
C MET A 116 14.82 4.45 8.46
N ILE A 117 15.12 5.56 7.78
CA ILE A 117 15.75 5.53 6.46
C ILE A 117 17.17 4.97 6.49
N THR A 118 17.91 5.12 7.60
CA THR A 118 19.23 4.47 7.78
C THR A 118 19.10 2.93 7.72
N THR A 119 18.20 2.34 8.50
CA THR A 119 17.92 0.89 8.48
C THR A 119 17.40 0.45 7.12
N ALA A 120 16.53 1.23 6.49
CA ALA A 120 16.00 0.95 5.15
C ALA A 120 17.11 0.88 4.10
N LEU A 121 18.01 1.85 4.08
CA LEU A 121 19.13 1.92 3.15
C LEU A 121 20.10 0.75 3.32
N GLU A 122 20.46 0.40 4.55
CA GLU A 122 21.33 -0.74 4.82
C GLU A 122 20.68 -2.08 4.42
N SER A 123 19.38 -2.21 4.68
CA SER A 123 18.61 -3.41 4.32
C SER A 123 18.45 -3.56 2.81
N ALA A 124 18.14 -2.45 2.11
CA ALA A 124 18.05 -2.40 0.66
C ALA A 124 19.38 -2.80 -0.01
N LYS A 125 20.52 -2.30 0.49
CA LYS A 125 21.85 -2.72 0.02
C LYS A 125 22.07 -4.23 0.17
N LYS A 126 21.71 -4.80 1.32
CA LYS A 126 21.85 -6.25 1.57
C LYS A 126 20.94 -7.09 0.68
N ALA A 127 19.72 -6.62 0.43
CA ALA A 127 18.73 -7.30 -0.42
C ALA A 127 18.96 -7.09 -1.93
N GLY A 128 19.89 -6.20 -2.32
CA GLY A 128 20.18 -5.89 -3.72
C GLY A 128 19.18 -4.93 -4.39
N ILE A 129 18.38 -4.20 -3.61
CA ILE A 129 17.50 -3.14 -4.14
C ILE A 129 18.36 -1.91 -4.46
N PRO A 130 18.32 -1.38 -5.70
CA PRO A 130 19.02 -0.14 -6.04
C PRO A 130 18.56 1.01 -5.13
N LEU A 131 19.49 1.82 -4.61
CA LEU A 131 19.12 2.93 -3.73
C LEU A 131 18.29 4.01 -4.43
N SER A 132 18.34 4.08 -5.76
CA SER A 132 17.43 4.89 -6.57
C SER A 132 15.95 4.48 -6.47
N ASN A 133 15.69 3.27 -5.99
CA ASN A 133 14.37 2.68 -5.76
C ASN A 133 14.00 2.64 -4.25
N VAL A 134 14.77 3.35 -3.41
CA VAL A 134 14.43 3.60 -2.01
C VAL A 134 13.88 5.01 -1.89
N PHE A 135 12.67 5.13 -1.38
CA PHE A 135 11.94 6.38 -1.22
C PHE A 135 11.60 6.62 0.24
N VAL A 136 11.39 7.88 0.59
CA VAL A 136 10.98 8.30 1.93
C VAL A 136 9.57 8.89 1.90
N TYR A 137 8.85 8.79 3.01
CA TYR A 137 7.60 9.52 3.21
C TYR A 137 7.83 11.00 3.55
N GLY A 138 6.79 11.81 3.37
CA GLY A 138 6.82 13.26 3.56
C GLY A 138 7.39 14.00 2.35
N GLU A 139 7.68 15.29 2.52
CA GLU A 139 8.03 16.20 1.41
C GLU A 139 9.54 16.44 1.26
N GLN A 140 10.35 15.92 2.17
CA GLN A 140 11.78 16.23 2.25
C GLN A 140 12.64 15.04 1.86
N THR A 141 13.74 15.32 1.16
CA THR A 141 14.80 14.33 0.93
C THR A 141 15.51 14.05 2.25
N VAL A 142 15.72 12.77 2.58
CA VAL A 142 16.43 12.34 3.79
C VAL A 142 17.49 11.33 3.41
N GLN A 143 18.76 11.58 3.78
CA GLN A 143 19.91 10.74 3.40
C GLN A 143 19.92 10.38 1.90
N ASP A 144 19.77 11.39 1.05
CA ASP A 144 19.68 11.27 -0.42
C ASP A 144 18.50 10.45 -0.97
N CYS A 145 17.60 9.97 -0.11
CA CYS A 145 16.36 9.34 -0.53
C CYS A 145 15.30 10.41 -0.74
N ARG A 146 14.83 10.52 -1.99
CA ARG A 146 13.78 11.46 -2.37
C ARG A 146 12.40 11.00 -1.85
N PRO A 147 11.47 11.93 -1.60
CA PRO A 147 10.07 11.62 -1.34
C PRO A 147 9.47 10.66 -2.37
N TYR A 148 8.60 9.75 -1.97
CA TYR A 148 7.85 8.93 -2.94
C TYR A 148 6.98 9.79 -3.86
N SER A 149 6.44 10.91 -3.33
CA SER A 149 5.66 11.90 -4.08
C SER A 149 6.47 12.59 -5.20
N SER A 150 7.80 12.53 -5.16
CA SER A 150 8.66 13.05 -6.25
C SER A 150 8.53 12.27 -7.56
N LEU A 151 7.92 11.08 -7.52
CA LEU A 151 7.58 10.31 -8.71
C LEU A 151 6.20 10.64 -9.26
N PHE A 152 5.41 11.46 -8.58
CA PHE A 152 4.13 11.85 -9.11
C PHE A 152 4.32 12.63 -10.41
N PRO A 153 3.52 12.33 -11.45
CA PRO A 153 3.51 13.16 -12.64
C PRO A 153 3.07 14.59 -12.27
N ASP A 154 3.40 15.54 -13.15
CA ASP A 154 3.05 16.95 -13.00
C ASP A 154 1.55 17.08 -12.68
N ILE A 155 1.20 18.02 -11.79
CA ILE A 155 -0.19 18.21 -11.33
C ILE A 155 -1.14 18.57 -12.49
N SER A 156 -0.61 19.13 -13.59
CA SER A 156 -1.36 19.42 -14.82
C SER A 156 -1.62 18.19 -15.70
N THR A 157 -1.03 17.04 -15.37
CA THR A 157 -1.24 15.78 -16.10
C THR A 157 -2.73 15.40 -16.01
N PRO A 158 -3.44 15.27 -17.14
CA PRO A 158 -4.85 14.90 -17.12
C PRO A 158 -5.07 13.54 -16.46
N GLU A 159 -6.12 13.40 -15.67
CA GLU A 159 -6.46 12.13 -15.01
C GLU A 159 -6.66 10.97 -15.99
N SER A 160 -7.06 11.25 -17.23
CA SER A 160 -7.19 10.24 -18.28
C SER A 160 -5.85 9.62 -18.71
N GLN A 161 -4.73 10.27 -18.41
CA GLN A 161 -3.37 9.78 -18.69
C GLN A 161 -2.76 9.02 -17.50
N LEU A 162 -3.35 9.11 -16.31
CA LEU A 162 -2.94 8.31 -15.17
C LEU A 162 -3.39 6.85 -15.36
N PRO A 163 -2.63 5.86 -14.85
CA PRO A 163 -2.99 4.46 -14.99
C PRO A 163 -4.37 4.18 -14.41
N GLN A 164 -5.06 3.25 -15.07
CA GLN A 164 -6.26 2.61 -14.55
C GLN A 164 -5.84 1.31 -13.85
N ALA A 165 -6.67 0.84 -12.92
CA ALA A 165 -6.45 -0.45 -12.31
C ALA A 165 -6.40 -1.54 -13.38
N VAL A 166 -5.43 -2.45 -13.28
CA VAL A 166 -5.35 -3.62 -14.15
C VAL A 166 -6.63 -4.43 -13.98
N MET A 167 -7.26 -4.75 -15.12
CA MET A 167 -8.46 -5.56 -15.15
C MET A 167 -8.09 -7.01 -14.83
N LEU A 168 -8.49 -7.48 -13.66
CA LEU A 168 -8.34 -8.87 -13.24
C LEU A 168 -9.73 -9.51 -13.20
N HIS A 169 -9.86 -10.73 -13.70
CA HIS A 169 -11.13 -11.44 -13.75
C HIS A 169 -10.98 -12.93 -13.40
N GLY A 170 -12.05 -13.54 -12.89
CA GLY A 170 -12.11 -14.98 -12.65
C GLY A 170 -10.96 -15.50 -11.79
N THR A 171 -10.23 -16.49 -12.31
CA THR A 171 -9.09 -17.14 -11.63
C THR A 171 -7.89 -16.21 -11.49
N GLU A 172 -7.64 -15.33 -12.45
CA GLU A 172 -6.51 -14.39 -12.40
C GLU A 172 -6.60 -13.50 -11.14
N ALA A 173 -7.77 -12.93 -10.87
CA ALA A 173 -8.00 -12.13 -9.66
C ALA A 173 -7.78 -12.93 -8.35
N ALA A 174 -8.03 -14.24 -8.39
CA ALA A 174 -7.89 -15.14 -7.24
C ALA A 174 -6.45 -15.62 -7.02
N GLU A 175 -5.59 -15.53 -8.04
CA GLU A 175 -4.22 -16.03 -8.03
C GLU A 175 -3.18 -14.90 -7.98
N THR A 176 -3.51 -13.70 -8.47
CA THR A 176 -2.62 -12.53 -8.37
C THR A 176 -2.53 -12.04 -6.93
N THR A 177 -1.33 -12.15 -6.35
CA THR A 177 -0.98 -11.62 -5.02
C THR A 177 -1.09 -10.10 -5.00
N ALA A 178 -1.82 -9.58 -4.01
CA ALA A 178 -1.98 -8.15 -3.77
C ALA A 178 -1.21 -7.68 -2.53
N LEU A 179 -1.17 -8.51 -1.48
CA LEU A 179 -0.55 -8.18 -0.21
C LEU A 179 0.27 -9.38 0.30
N ILE A 180 1.46 -9.10 0.83
CA ILE A 180 2.33 -10.11 1.47
C ILE A 180 2.58 -9.68 2.91
N CYS A 181 1.98 -10.40 3.86
CA CYS A 181 2.17 -10.18 5.29
C CYS A 181 3.14 -11.22 5.88
N TYR A 182 4.06 -10.78 6.74
CA TYR A 182 5.00 -11.68 7.38
C TYR A 182 4.51 -12.11 8.75
N SER A 183 4.45 -13.42 8.97
CA SER A 183 4.09 -14.01 10.27
C SER A 183 5.34 -14.52 10.98
N SER A 184 5.46 -14.20 12.27
CA SER A 184 6.67 -14.53 13.06
C SER A 184 6.94 -16.03 13.16
N GLY A 185 5.95 -16.89 12.92
CA GLY A 185 6.11 -18.35 12.96
C GLY A 185 6.48 -18.87 14.36
N THR A 186 5.95 -20.04 14.75
CA THR A 186 6.22 -20.56 16.11
C THR A 186 7.56 -21.30 16.24
N THR A 187 8.24 -21.61 15.14
CA THR A 187 9.39 -22.54 15.13
C THR A 187 10.47 -22.24 14.08
N GLY A 188 10.48 -21.06 13.44
CA GLY A 188 11.45 -20.76 12.38
C GLY A 188 11.50 -19.30 11.95
N ARG A 189 12.21 -19.02 10.86
CA ARG A 189 12.22 -17.69 10.24
C ARG A 189 10.81 -17.28 9.81
N SER A 190 10.56 -15.97 9.83
CA SER A 190 9.31 -15.38 9.39
C SER A 190 8.98 -15.81 7.95
N LYS A 191 7.70 -16.04 7.65
CA LYS A 191 7.24 -16.48 6.33
C LYS A 191 6.28 -15.46 5.75
N GLY A 192 6.46 -15.14 4.47
CA GLY A 192 5.51 -14.35 3.68
C GLY A 192 4.21 -15.14 3.47
N VAL A 193 3.09 -14.52 3.84
CA VAL A 193 1.74 -15.01 3.58
C VAL A 193 1.16 -14.15 2.46
N GLU A 194 0.96 -14.76 1.31
CA GLU A 194 0.41 -14.11 0.12
C GLU A 194 -1.13 -14.07 0.21
N LEU A 195 -1.68 -12.88 0.01
CA LEU A 195 -3.12 -12.62 -0.06
C LEU A 195 -3.44 -12.08 -1.45
N SER A 196 -4.32 -12.79 -2.16
CA SER A 196 -4.79 -12.37 -3.49
C SER A 196 -5.73 -11.17 -3.43
N HIS A 197 -5.97 -10.53 -4.57
CA HIS A 197 -7.00 -9.48 -4.68
C HIS A 197 -8.38 -9.98 -4.23
N VAL A 198 -8.76 -11.22 -4.56
CA VAL A 198 -10.03 -11.82 -4.10
C VAL A 198 -10.04 -12.01 -2.59
N ASN A 199 -8.93 -12.41 -1.95
CA ASN A 199 -8.88 -12.53 -0.49
C ASN A 199 -9.19 -11.19 0.19
N LEU A 200 -8.60 -10.10 -0.31
CA LEU A 200 -8.83 -8.75 0.23
C LEU A 200 -10.27 -8.27 -0.03
N CYS A 201 -10.82 -8.49 -1.22
CA CYS A 201 -12.20 -8.09 -1.49
C CYS A 201 -13.21 -8.84 -0.62
N VAL A 202 -12.99 -10.14 -0.40
CA VAL A 202 -13.84 -10.96 0.47
C VAL A 202 -13.72 -10.51 1.93
N ASN A 203 -12.51 -10.21 2.41
CA ASN A 203 -12.32 -9.67 3.74
C ASN A 203 -13.09 -8.35 3.93
N ALA A 204 -12.96 -7.39 3.01
CA ALA A 204 -13.66 -6.12 3.09
C ALA A 204 -15.20 -6.28 3.12
N LEU A 205 -15.73 -7.25 2.37
CA LEU A 205 -17.15 -7.60 2.42
C LEU A 205 -17.56 -8.23 3.76
N GLN A 206 -16.72 -9.07 4.36
CA GLN A 206 -16.97 -9.67 5.67
C GLN A 206 -16.99 -8.61 6.77
N VAL A 207 -16.04 -7.67 6.76
CA VAL A 207 -16.00 -6.53 7.69
C VAL A 207 -17.25 -5.68 7.55
N THR A 208 -17.58 -5.24 6.33
CA THR A 208 -18.80 -4.45 6.06
C THR A 208 -20.07 -5.17 6.52
N ALA A 209 -20.15 -6.49 6.33
CA ALA A 209 -21.30 -7.28 6.77
C ALA A 209 -21.37 -7.40 8.31
N ALA A 210 -20.23 -7.44 9.00
CA ALA A 210 -20.15 -7.52 10.45
C ALA A 210 -20.54 -6.19 11.12
N ASP A 211 -20.12 -5.06 10.56
CA ASP A 211 -20.43 -3.73 11.10
C ASP A 211 -21.89 -3.32 10.86
N GLY A 212 -22.55 -3.94 9.87
CA GLY A 212 -23.93 -3.63 9.50
C GLY A 212 -24.04 -2.39 8.61
N PRO A 213 -25.25 -1.88 8.36
CA PRO A 213 -25.46 -0.70 7.51
C PRO A 213 -24.87 0.55 8.17
N ILE A 214 -23.75 1.00 7.64
CA ILE A 214 -23.07 2.24 8.03
C ILE A 214 -23.62 3.38 7.16
N PRO A 215 -24.23 4.43 7.75
CA PRO A 215 -24.56 5.64 6.99
C PRO A 215 -23.28 6.25 6.41
N PRO A 216 -23.26 6.62 5.12
CA PRO A 216 -22.12 7.28 4.52
C PRO A 216 -21.75 8.53 5.31
N CYS A 217 -20.46 8.71 5.58
CA CYS A 217 -19.91 9.90 6.21
C CYS A 217 -20.28 10.17 7.68
N GLU A 218 -20.90 9.22 8.36
CA GLU A 218 -21.23 9.35 9.80
C GLU A 218 -20.34 8.49 10.70
N ASN A 219 -19.59 7.55 10.12
CA ASN A 219 -18.69 6.67 10.87
C ASN A 219 -17.24 7.15 10.81
N VAL A 220 -16.63 7.24 11.99
CA VAL A 220 -15.22 7.52 12.19
C VAL A 220 -14.67 6.44 13.11
N GLU A 221 -13.70 5.67 12.60
CA GLU A 221 -13.04 4.61 13.35
C GLU A 221 -11.66 5.05 13.81
N LEU A 222 -11.34 4.73 15.07
CA LEU A 222 -10.03 4.99 15.64
C LEU A 222 -9.13 3.78 15.40
N SER A 223 -8.20 3.90 14.44
CA SER A 223 -7.18 2.89 14.20
C SER A 223 -5.88 3.23 14.95
N VAL A 224 -5.63 2.52 16.07
CA VAL A 224 -4.38 2.62 16.85
C VAL A 224 -3.42 1.47 16.57
N LEU A 225 -3.87 0.47 15.80
CA LEU A 225 -3.08 -0.73 15.54
C LEU A 225 -2.07 -0.48 14.42
N PRO A 226 -0.93 -1.18 14.41
CA PRO A 226 0.10 -0.93 13.42
C PRO A 226 -0.38 -1.28 12.01
N MET A 227 -0.35 -0.29 11.11
CA MET A 227 -0.78 -0.42 9.72
C MET A 227 0.04 -1.43 8.92
N TYR A 228 1.20 -1.87 9.41
CA TYR A 228 1.94 -2.96 8.76
C TYR A 228 1.36 -4.36 9.06
N HIS A 229 0.48 -4.49 10.05
CA HIS A 229 -0.03 -5.77 10.51
C HIS A 229 -1.34 -6.14 9.82
N ALA A 230 -1.49 -7.42 9.48
CA ALA A 230 -2.66 -7.95 8.77
C ALA A 230 -4.03 -7.70 9.45
N TYR A 231 -4.05 -7.28 10.72
CA TYR A 231 -5.28 -6.98 11.45
C TYR A 231 -5.91 -5.66 11.00
N VAL A 232 -5.11 -4.73 10.46
CA VAL A 232 -5.59 -3.40 10.06
C VAL A 232 -6.28 -3.42 8.69
N PHE A 233 -6.14 -4.51 7.94
CA PHE A 233 -6.60 -4.62 6.56
C PHE A 233 -7.90 -5.42 6.42
#